data_AF-A0A1X4HTS6-F1
#
_entry.id   AF-A0A1X4HTS6-F1
#
_cell.length_a   1.000
_cell.length_b   1.000
_cell.length_c   1.000
_cell.angle_alpha   90.00
_cell.angle_beta   90.00
_cell.angle_gamma   90.00
#
_symmetry.space_group_name_H-M   'P 1'
#
loop_
_entity.id
_entity.type
_entity.pdbx_description
1 polymer ?
#
loop_
_entity_poly.entity_id
_entity_poly.type
_entity_poly.pdbx_seq_one_letter_code
_entity_poly.pdbx_strand_id
1 'polypeptide(L)'
;AVRLHARVAAAAHHAVVAAGALARPPCCGRHLYVDLTPLAPALRAHGIGDAQELEDFLTTRLGMPAPGGHRFGDDLEAPRVRLSTAPLLGDTAELRAEGLGSPAPVELPQVRSALTRLTAVFGELRDGARRREAPDDAAPR
;
A
#
# COMPACT_ATOMS: atom_id res chain seq x y z
N ALA A 1 5.35 -19.71 -9.38
CA ALA A 1 5.82 -18.31 -9.27
C ALA A 1 4.86 -17.28 -9.89
N VAL A 2 4.56 -17.30 -11.20
CA VAL A 2 3.74 -16.24 -11.84
C VAL A 2 2.33 -16.11 -11.22
N ARG A 3 1.58 -17.22 -11.10
CA ARG A 3 0.25 -17.24 -10.49
C ARG A 3 0.23 -16.73 -9.04
N LEU A 4 1.29 -17.03 -8.27
CA LEU A 4 1.47 -16.55 -6.91
C LEU A 4 1.52 -15.02 -6.87
N HIS A 5 2.48 -14.43 -7.60
CA HIS A 5 2.66 -12.98 -7.62
C HIS A 5 1.44 -12.27 -8.21
N ALA A 6 0.77 -12.84 -9.21
CA ALA A 6 -0.46 -12.29 -9.76
C ALA A 6 -1.57 -12.20 -8.71
N ARG A 7 -1.79 -13.27 -7.92
CA ARG A 7 -2.82 -13.28 -6.87
C ARG A 7 -2.51 -12.32 -5.73
N VAL A 8 -1.27 -12.29 -5.26
CA VAL A 8 -0.84 -11.37 -4.21
C VAL A 8 -0.88 -9.91 -4.69
N ALA A 9 -0.47 -9.65 -5.94
CA ALA A 9 -0.59 -8.32 -6.53
C ALA A 9 -2.04 -7.89 -6.67
N ALA A 10 -2.95 -8.77 -7.10
CA ALA A 10 -4.37 -8.46 -7.19
C ALA A 10 -4.97 -8.15 -5.82
N ALA A 11 -4.62 -8.90 -4.78
CA ALA A 11 -5.08 -8.63 -3.42
C ALA A 11 -4.55 -7.30 -2.87
N ALA A 12 -3.27 -7.00 -3.10
CA ALA A 12 -2.68 -5.72 -2.72
C ALA A 12 -3.29 -4.54 -3.50
N HIS A 13 -3.53 -4.71 -4.80
CA HIS A 13 -4.20 -3.74 -5.66
C HIS A 13 -5.60 -3.42 -5.13
N HIS A 14 -6.38 -4.45 -4.82
CA HIS A 14 -7.70 -4.28 -4.24
C HIS A 14 -7.65 -3.51 -2.91
N ALA A 15 -6.71 -3.84 -2.02
CA ALA A 15 -6.56 -3.16 -0.74
C ALA A 15 -6.28 -1.65 -0.89
N VAL A 16 -5.35 -1.26 -1.77
CA VAL A 16 -5.00 0.15 -1.96
C VAL A 16 -6.10 0.94 -2.70
N VAL A 17 -6.74 0.33 -3.69
CA VAL A 17 -7.84 0.97 -4.44
C VAL A 17 -9.09 1.11 -3.58
N ALA A 18 -9.41 0.12 -2.75
CA ALA A 18 -10.52 0.21 -1.79
C ALA A 18 -10.32 1.31 -0.73
N ALA A 19 -9.07 1.74 -0.53
CA ALA A 19 -8.73 2.89 0.30
C ALA A 19 -8.79 4.24 -0.43
N GLY A 20 -9.02 4.26 -1.75
CA GLY A 20 -9.09 5.48 -2.54
C GLY A 20 -7.76 5.89 -3.19
N ALA A 21 -6.69 5.08 -3.06
CA ALA A 21 -5.48 5.29 -3.84
C ALA A 21 -5.68 4.85 -5.30
N LEU A 22 -4.88 5.40 -6.22
CA LEU A 22 -4.92 5.04 -7.63
C LEU A 22 -3.80 4.05 -7.94
N ALA A 23 -4.14 2.95 -8.59
CA ALA A 23 -3.17 1.99 -9.09
C ALA A 23 -3.72 1.31 -10.34
N ARG A 24 -2.89 1.16 -11.38
CA ARG A 24 -3.26 0.35 -12.54
C ARG A 24 -3.37 -1.12 -12.10
N PRO A 25 -4.34 -1.88 -12.63
CA PRO A 25 -4.39 -3.32 -12.39
C PRO A 25 -3.05 -3.98 -12.74
N PRO A 26 -2.53 -4.89 -11.90
CA PRO A 26 -1.25 -5.52 -12.13
C PRO A 26 -1.33 -6.51 -13.31
N CYS A 27 -0.78 -6.11 -14.47
CA CYS A 27 -0.76 -6.94 -15.68
C CYS A 27 0.53 -7.78 -15.82
N CYS A 28 1.64 -7.32 -15.25
CA CYS A 28 2.93 -8.01 -15.31
C CYS A 28 3.84 -7.60 -14.14
N GLY A 29 4.92 -8.36 -13.95
CA GLY A 29 5.92 -8.08 -12.93
C GLY A 29 5.51 -8.48 -11.51
N ARG A 30 6.16 -7.87 -10.52
CA ARG A 30 6.03 -8.17 -9.08
C ARG A 30 5.79 -6.92 -8.25
N HIS A 31 5.37 -5.83 -8.89
CA HIS A 31 5.27 -4.51 -8.28
C HIS A 31 3.91 -3.87 -8.57
N LEU A 32 3.44 -3.06 -7.64
CA LEU A 32 2.37 -2.11 -7.84
C LEU A 32 2.94 -0.70 -7.76
N TYR A 33 2.52 0.16 -8.67
CA TYR A 33 2.77 1.60 -8.56
C TYR A 33 1.49 2.26 -8.08
N VAL A 34 1.55 2.85 -6.90
CA VAL A 34 0.41 3.38 -6.17
C VAL A 34 0.57 4.89 -6.04
N ASP A 35 -0.45 5.63 -6.47
CA ASP A 35 -0.55 7.07 -6.36
C ASP A 35 -1.55 7.41 -5.25
N LEU A 36 -1.06 8.10 -4.22
CA LEU A 36 -1.81 8.51 -3.04
C LEU A 36 -2.23 9.98 -3.10
N THR A 37 -2.18 10.64 -4.27
CA THR A 37 -2.64 12.03 -4.43
C THR A 37 -4.07 12.24 -3.90
N PRO A 38 -5.05 11.33 -4.12
CA PRO A 38 -6.37 11.47 -3.51
C PRO A 38 -6.38 11.47 -1.97
N LEU A 39 -5.33 10.94 -1.35
CA LEU A 39 -5.17 10.85 0.10
C LEU A 39 -4.26 11.95 0.67
N ALA A 40 -3.85 12.92 -0.16
CA ALA A 40 -2.94 14.01 0.25
C ALA A 40 -3.38 14.77 1.52
N PRO A 41 -4.67 15.07 1.76
CA PRO A 41 -5.09 15.71 3.02
C PRO A 41 -4.75 14.87 4.26
N ALA A 42 -4.91 13.55 4.19
CA ALA A 42 -4.56 12.65 5.28
C ALA A 42 -3.05 12.55 5.48
N LEU A 43 -2.29 12.45 4.39
CA LEU A 43 -0.83 12.42 4.41
C LEU A 43 -0.27 13.67 5.11
N ARG A 44 -0.76 14.86 4.75
CA ARG A 44 -0.35 16.12 5.40
C ARG A 44 -0.66 16.14 6.89
N ALA A 45 -1.77 15.55 7.33
CA ALA A 45 -2.09 15.45 8.76
C ALA A 45 -1.13 14.52 9.53
N HIS A 46 -0.48 13.59 8.82
CA HIS A 46 0.63 12.79 9.34
C HIS A 46 1.99 13.48 9.20
N GLY A 47 2.04 14.74 8.75
CA GLY A 47 3.27 15.48 8.49
C GLY A 47 4.01 15.05 7.24
N ILE A 48 3.34 14.37 6.30
CA ILE A 48 3.92 13.86 5.05
C ILE A 48 3.63 14.87 3.94
N GLY A 49 4.68 15.56 3.50
CA GLY A 49 4.68 16.54 2.42
C GLY A 49 5.36 16.06 1.14
N ASP A 50 6.24 15.06 1.21
CA ASP A 50 7.00 14.59 0.05
C ASP A 50 7.09 13.05 -0.07
N ALA A 51 7.67 12.60 -1.19
CA ALA A 51 7.82 11.19 -1.52
C ALA A 51 8.84 10.43 -0.63
N GLN A 52 9.75 11.12 0.05
CA GLN A 52 10.72 10.51 0.97
C GLN A 52 10.05 10.26 2.33
N GLU A 53 9.35 11.25 2.87
CA GLU A 53 8.56 11.11 4.10
C GLU A 53 7.47 10.05 3.96
N LEU A 54 6.86 9.96 2.77
CA LEU A 54 5.90 8.91 2.44
C LEU A 54 6.54 7.51 2.46
N GLU A 55 7.75 7.38 1.90
CA GLU A 55 8.50 6.13 1.90
C GLU A 55 8.83 5.69 3.33
N ASP A 56 9.33 6.59 4.16
CA ASP A 56 9.70 6.30 5.55
C ASP A 56 8.47 5.90 6.37
N PHE A 57 7.36 6.65 6.20
CA PHE A 57 6.08 6.36 6.84
C PHE A 57 5.58 4.97 6.46
N LEU A 58 5.45 4.69 5.16
CA LEU A 58 4.90 3.41 4.70
C LEU A 58 5.83 2.23 5.00
N THR A 59 7.15 2.41 4.87
CA THR A 59 8.12 1.36 5.20
C THR A 59 8.01 0.95 6.66
N THR A 60 7.92 1.94 7.55
CA THR A 60 7.76 1.72 9.00
C THR A 60 6.41 1.05 9.31
N ARG A 61 5.31 1.57 8.78
CA ARG A 61 3.95 1.09 9.10
C ARG A 61 3.66 -0.29 8.52
N LEU A 62 4.18 -0.59 7.33
CA LEU A 62 3.98 -1.87 6.66
C LEU A 62 4.99 -2.94 7.11
N GLY A 63 6.12 -2.55 7.72
CA GLY A 63 7.19 -3.48 8.04
C GLY A 63 7.84 -4.09 6.79
N MET A 64 7.73 -3.43 5.64
CA MET A 64 8.33 -3.84 4.37
C MET A 64 8.72 -2.60 3.56
N PRO A 65 9.74 -2.68 2.68
CA PRO A 65 10.13 -1.54 1.86
C PRO A 65 8.97 -1.02 1.00
N ALA A 66 8.73 0.29 1.07
CA ALA A 66 7.80 1.01 0.21
C ALA A 66 8.48 2.18 -0.53
N PRO A 67 9.44 1.89 -1.46
CA PRO A 67 10.17 2.92 -2.22
C PRO A 67 9.27 4.01 -2.81
N GLY A 68 9.58 5.26 -2.51
CA GLY A 68 8.91 6.44 -3.04
C GLY A 68 9.20 6.66 -4.53
N GLY A 69 8.29 7.35 -5.22
CA GLY A 69 8.38 7.68 -6.64
C GLY A 69 9.68 8.41 -7.01
N HIS A 70 10.19 9.24 -6.10
CA HIS A 70 11.46 9.96 -6.25
C HIS A 70 12.64 9.04 -6.60
N ARG A 71 12.67 7.80 -6.10
CA ARG A 71 13.73 6.81 -6.42
C ARG A 71 13.68 6.32 -7.87
N PHE A 72 12.59 6.60 -8.59
CA PHE A 72 12.35 6.20 -9.97
C PHE A 72 12.30 7.40 -10.92
N GLY A 73 12.71 8.59 -10.45
CA GLY A 73 12.70 9.83 -11.24
C GLY A 73 11.33 10.50 -11.33
N ASP A 74 10.40 10.17 -10.42
CA ASP A 74 9.14 10.91 -10.29
C ASP A 74 9.37 12.24 -9.54
N ASP A 75 8.35 13.10 -9.55
CA ASP A 75 8.33 14.35 -8.79
C ASP A 75 8.48 14.06 -7.28
N LEU A 76 9.28 14.90 -6.59
CA LEU A 76 9.51 14.80 -5.15
C LEU A 76 8.22 15.04 -4.36
N GLU A 77 7.32 15.90 -4.85
CA GLU A 77 6.06 16.21 -4.19
C GLU A 77 4.94 15.22 -4.54
N ALA A 78 5.14 14.35 -5.54
CA ALA A 78 4.14 13.36 -5.91
C ALA A 78 4.12 12.20 -4.89
N PRO A 79 3.01 11.98 -4.16
CA PRO A 79 2.93 10.95 -3.12
C PRO A 79 2.70 9.57 -3.74
N ARG A 80 3.71 9.06 -4.45
CA ARG A 80 3.69 7.78 -5.15
C ARG A 80 4.67 6.81 -4.54
N VAL A 81 4.31 5.53 -4.53
CA VAL A 81 5.16 4.45 -4.03
C VAL A 81 5.11 3.22 -4.92
N ARG A 82 6.20 2.44 -4.91
CA ARG A 82 6.28 1.15 -5.56
C ARG A 82 6.29 0.01 -4.53
N LEU A 83 5.18 -0.71 -4.43
CA LEU A 83 5.05 -1.85 -3.51
C LEU A 83 5.45 -3.15 -4.20
N SER A 84 6.39 -3.90 -3.60
CA SER A 84 6.78 -5.22 -4.07
C SER A 84 5.89 -6.31 -3.48
N THR A 85 5.60 -7.35 -4.26
CA THR A 85 4.85 -8.53 -3.76
C THR A 85 5.71 -9.49 -2.94
N ALA A 86 7.04 -9.47 -3.08
CA ALA A 86 7.91 -10.42 -2.39
C ALA A 86 7.87 -10.27 -0.86
N PRO A 87 7.92 -9.07 -0.25
CA PRO A 87 7.78 -8.92 1.20
C PRO A 87 6.41 -9.37 1.74
N LEU A 88 5.35 -9.33 0.91
CA LEU A 88 4.02 -9.82 1.30
C LEU A 88 3.95 -11.36 1.41
N LEU A 89 4.96 -12.07 0.91
CA LEU A 89 5.04 -13.53 0.97
C LEU A 89 5.70 -14.04 2.26
N GLY A 90 6.28 -13.15 3.06
CA GLY A 90 7.09 -13.47 4.23
C GLY A 90 8.48 -12.84 4.15
N ASP A 91 9.10 -12.69 5.30
CA ASP A 91 10.43 -12.11 5.51
C ASP A 91 11.57 -13.13 5.30
N THR A 92 11.29 -14.43 5.48
CA THR A 92 12.27 -15.50 5.28
C THR A 92 12.21 -16.13 3.88
N ALA A 93 13.24 -16.89 3.52
CA ALA A 93 13.24 -17.64 2.26
C ALA A 93 12.24 -18.82 2.31
N GLU A 94 12.08 -19.42 3.48
CA GLU A 94 11.23 -20.57 3.75
C GLU A 94 9.75 -20.22 3.57
N LEU A 95 9.30 -19.10 4.15
CA LEU A 95 7.93 -18.62 3.98
C LEU A 95 7.62 -18.28 2.51
N ARG A 96 8.60 -17.72 1.80
CA ARG A 96 8.47 -17.45 0.36
C ARG A 96 8.41 -18.72 -0.48
N ALA A 97 9.15 -19.76 -0.09
CA ALA A 97 9.12 -21.08 -0.74
C ALA A 97 7.78 -21.78 -0.54
N GLU A 98 7.18 -21.69 0.66
CA GLU A 98 5.83 -22.20 0.94
C GLU A 98 4.78 -21.58 -0.01
N GLY A 99 4.85 -20.26 -0.22
CA GLY A 99 4.00 -19.55 -1.17
C GLY A 99 4.12 -20.09 -2.61
N LEU A 100 5.30 -20.55 -3.03
CA LEU A 100 5.51 -21.11 -4.37
C LEU A 100 4.82 -22.46 -4.58
N GLY A 101 4.68 -23.25 -3.51
CA GLY A 101 4.01 -24.56 -3.52
C GLY A 101 2.51 -24.52 -3.23
N SER A 102 2.01 -23.41 -2.66
CA SER A 102 0.61 -23.33 -2.24
C SER A 102 -0.37 -23.13 -3.41
N PRO A 103 -1.47 -23.90 -3.48
CA PRO A 103 -2.55 -23.69 -4.43
C PRO A 103 -3.44 -22.49 -4.06
N ALA A 104 -3.36 -21.99 -2.83
CA ALA A 104 -4.15 -20.87 -2.30
C ALA A 104 -3.23 -19.92 -1.49
N PRO A 105 -2.28 -19.24 -2.14
CA PRO A 105 -1.21 -18.54 -1.42
C PRO A 105 -1.68 -17.33 -0.62
N VAL A 106 -2.79 -16.70 -1.01
CA VAL A 106 -3.39 -15.58 -0.27
C VAL A 106 -4.02 -16.02 1.05
N GLU A 107 -4.26 -17.33 1.23
CA GLU A 107 -4.80 -17.90 2.47
C GLU A 107 -3.71 -18.28 3.48
N LEU A 108 -2.44 -18.27 3.06
CA LEU A 108 -1.32 -18.55 3.96
C LEU A 108 -1.28 -17.51 5.09
N PRO A 109 -1.05 -17.90 6.37
CA PRO A 109 -1.12 -17.00 7.52
C PRO A 109 -0.24 -15.74 7.39
N GLN A 110 0.99 -15.89 6.91
CA GLN A 110 1.94 -14.81 6.69
C GLN A 110 1.45 -13.82 5.61
N VAL A 111 0.86 -14.33 4.53
CA VAL A 111 0.34 -13.51 3.42
C VAL A 111 -0.92 -12.78 3.87
N ARG A 112 -1.82 -13.45 4.56
CA ARG A 112 -3.02 -12.83 5.16
C ARG A 112 -2.66 -11.73 6.14
N SER A 113 -1.69 -11.97 7.01
CA SER A 113 -1.22 -10.99 7.99
C SER A 113 -0.65 -9.74 7.31
N ALA A 114 0.21 -9.94 6.32
CA ALA A 114 0.77 -8.84 5.51
C ALA A 114 -0.32 -8.04 4.77
N LEU A 115 -1.27 -8.71 4.10
CA LEU A 115 -2.39 -8.05 3.41
C LEU A 115 -3.36 -7.35 4.37
N THR A 116 -3.56 -7.90 5.57
CA THR A 116 -4.37 -7.26 6.63
C THR A 116 -3.70 -5.97 7.10
N ARG A 117 -2.38 -5.99 7.33
CA ARG A 117 -1.61 -4.79 7.68
C ARG A 117 -1.67 -3.73 6.58
N LEU A 118 -1.51 -4.13 5.32
CA LEU A 118 -1.67 -3.24 4.16
C LEU A 118 -3.05 -2.60 4.15
N THR A 119 -4.10 -3.40 4.30
CA THR A 119 -5.50 -2.94 4.33
C THR A 119 -5.75 -1.96 5.48
N ALA A 120 -5.22 -2.25 6.67
CA ALA A 120 -5.36 -1.39 7.84
C ALA A 120 -4.68 -0.03 7.64
N VAL A 121 -3.41 -0.03 7.21
CA VAL A 121 -2.64 1.22 6.99
C VAL A 121 -3.31 2.11 5.95
N PHE A 122 -3.70 1.55 4.81
CA PHE A 122 -4.40 2.32 3.78
C PHE A 122 -5.81 2.72 4.20
N GLY A 123 -6.51 1.89 4.98
CA GLY A 123 -7.81 2.22 5.57
C GLY A 123 -7.74 3.41 6.53
N GLU A 124 -6.70 3.51 7.34
CA GLU A 124 -6.48 4.66 8.23
C GLU A 124 -6.28 5.96 7.43
N LEU A 125 -5.51 5.92 6.34
CA LEU A 125 -5.33 7.07 5.45
C LEU A 125 -6.65 7.50 4.79
N ARG A 126 -7.45 6.54 4.31
CA ARG A 126 -8.80 6.78 3.78
C ARG A 126 -9.68 7.48 4.82
N ASP A 127 -9.71 6.95 6.04
CA ASP A 127 -10.58 7.47 7.09
C ASP A 127 -10.09 8.86 7.55
N GLY A 128 -8.78 9.09 7.53
CA GLY A 128 -8.17 10.41 7.71
C GLY A 128 -8.60 11.41 6.64
N ALA A 129 -8.61 11.00 5.37
CA ALA A 129 -9.01 11.85 4.25
C ALA A 129 -10.50 12.22 4.35
N ARG A 130 -11.36 11.23 4.61
CA ARG A 130 -12.82 11.45 4.79
C ARG A 130 -13.16 12.38 5.95
N ARG A 131 -12.45 12.26 7.08
CA ARG A 131 -12.62 13.18 8.23
C ARG A 131 -12.26 14.62 7.89
N ARG A 132 -11.49 14.87 6.83
CA ARG A 132 -11.13 16.23 6.38
C ARG A 132 -12.01 16.75 5.26
N GLU A 133 -12.65 15.86 4.51
CA GLU A 133 -13.67 16.23 3.53
C GLU A 133 -14.99 16.63 4.20
N ALA A 134 -15.32 16.04 5.34
CA ALA A 134 -16.43 16.51 6.18
C ALA A 134 -16.08 17.88 6.79
N PRO A 135 -16.77 18.97 6.42
CA PRO A 135 -16.61 20.24 7.11
C PRO A 135 -17.10 20.12 8.56
N ASP A 136 -16.57 20.97 9.42
CA ASP A 136 -17.06 21.24 10.78
C ASP A 136 -18.45 21.93 10.71
N ASP A 137 -19.46 21.23 10.20
CA ASP A 137 -20.83 21.74 10.04
C ASP A 137 -21.63 21.47 11.32
N ALA A 138 -21.13 22.01 12.44
CA ALA A 138 -21.80 21.98 13.74
C ALA A 138 -21.45 23.22 14.57
N ALA A 139 -21.66 24.42 14.00
CA ALA A 139 -21.82 25.62 14.81
C ALA A 139 -23.33 25.93 14.93
N PRO A 140 -23.97 25.74 16.10
CA PRO A 140 -25.33 26.21 16.30
C PRO A 140 -25.33 27.74 16.33
N ARG A 141 -26.23 28.34 15.53
CA ARG A 141 -26.57 29.78 15.61
C ARG A 141 -27.43 30.07 16.84
#